data_AF-H2KYI2-F1
#
_entry.id   AF-H2KYI2-F1
#
_cell.length_a   1.000
_cell.length_b   1.000
_cell.length_c   1.000
_cell.angle_alpha   90.00
_cell.angle_beta   90.00
_cell.angle_gamma   90.00
#
_symmetry.space_group_name_H-M   'P 1'
#
loop_
_entity.id
_entity.type
_entity.pdbx_description
1 polymer ?
#
loop_
_entity_poly.entity_id
_entity_poly.type
_entity_poly.pdbx_seq_one_letter_code
_entity_poly.pdbx_strand_id
1 'polypeptide(L)'
;MIKRKLQDLAVCCSYQVDFLHEKKHSVKEFKRKYEVLDEIGRGGFGIVYEATTRQDGQQPVAVKFVQHKHVRSWTMTCRQLIPSEVCHLETCEDIPGVIKILDWFANSKGFLIVMERPANCMDLFDMVSVHGPLNEDMGKFIFKQVITTVFNMYSKHGLLHRDIKDENLIVNMNTGEVKLVDFGATAYAEKATKKEFQGLHSVILPSRMVP
;
A
#
# COMPACT_ATOMS: atom_id res chain seq x y z
N MET A 1 15.47 20.94 -14.15
CA MET A 1 16.70 21.14 -13.35
C MET A 1 16.43 21.52 -11.89
N ILE A 2 15.46 22.40 -11.60
CA ILE A 2 15.10 22.83 -10.23
C ILE A 2 14.42 21.72 -9.40
N LYS A 3 13.58 20.86 -10.00
CA LYS A 3 12.97 19.71 -9.30
C LYS A 3 13.97 18.70 -8.74
N ARG A 4 15.07 18.44 -9.46
CA ARG A 4 16.16 17.57 -9.01
C ARG A 4 16.90 18.16 -7.80
N LYS A 5 17.20 19.47 -7.84
CA LYS A 5 17.80 20.18 -6.71
C LYS A 5 16.91 20.18 -5.45
N LEU A 6 15.58 20.21 -5.59
CA LEU A 6 14.65 20.07 -4.46
C LEU A 6 14.60 18.64 -3.90
N GLN A 7 14.70 17.61 -4.76
CA GLN A 7 14.86 16.23 -4.32
C GLN A 7 16.20 16.04 -3.59
N ASP A 8 17.29 16.61 -4.11
CA ASP A 8 18.61 16.54 -3.49
C ASP A 8 18.69 17.34 -2.18
N LEU A 9 17.99 18.48 -2.07
CA LEU A 9 17.85 19.25 -0.83
C LEU A 9 16.96 18.54 0.21
N ALA A 10 15.88 17.86 -0.21
CA ALA A 10 15.08 17.01 0.67
C ALA A 10 15.90 15.81 1.20
N VAL A 11 16.77 15.25 0.36
CA VAL A 11 17.73 14.19 0.73
C VAL A 11 18.86 14.75 1.63
N CYS A 12 19.35 15.97 1.43
CA CYS A 12 20.33 16.57 2.33
C CYS A 12 19.75 16.96 3.69
N CYS A 13 18.48 17.40 3.76
CA CYS A 13 17.77 17.61 5.03
C CYS A 13 17.36 16.28 5.71
N SER A 14 17.42 15.14 5.00
CA SER A 14 17.11 13.82 5.55
C SER A 14 18.18 13.25 6.49
N TYR A 15 19.23 14.00 6.82
CA TYR A 15 20.14 13.61 7.92
C TYR A 15 19.64 14.04 9.31
N GLN A 16 18.49 14.73 9.40
CA GLN A 16 17.77 15.04 10.65
C GLN A 16 16.25 14.71 10.54
N VAL A 17 15.89 13.49 10.11
CA VAL A 17 14.47 13.08 9.94
C VAL A 17 13.67 13.11 11.25
N ASP A 18 14.34 13.02 12.41
CA ASP A 18 13.68 13.14 13.72
C ASP A 18 12.98 14.50 13.94
N PHE A 19 13.28 15.52 13.12
CA PHE A 19 12.61 16.83 13.16
C PHE A 19 11.41 16.98 12.23
N LEU A 20 11.21 16.08 11.25
CA LEU A 20 10.15 16.24 10.25
C LEU A 20 8.81 15.61 10.66
N HIS A 21 8.83 14.74 11.67
CA HIS A 21 7.64 14.02 12.12
C HIS A 21 7.43 14.19 13.62
N GLU A 22 6.18 14.24 14.03
CA GLU A 22 5.83 14.29 15.45
C GLU A 22 6.39 13.07 16.19
N LYS A 23 6.76 13.25 17.48
CA LYS A 23 7.29 12.18 18.34
C LYS A 23 6.42 10.91 18.35
N LYS A 24 5.11 11.06 18.13
CA LYS A 24 4.14 9.96 18.07
C LYS A 24 4.42 8.96 16.93
N HIS A 25 5.07 9.42 15.85
CA HIS A 25 5.45 8.60 14.69
C HIS A 25 6.92 8.15 14.73
N SER A 26 7.57 8.19 15.90
CA SER A 26 8.96 7.76 16.05
C SER A 26 9.10 6.23 16.15
N VAL A 27 10.31 5.73 15.85
CA VAL A 27 10.67 4.31 16.04
C VAL A 27 10.49 3.86 17.49
N LYS A 28 10.71 4.75 18.45
CA LYS A 28 10.51 4.44 19.87
C LYS A 28 9.05 4.10 20.16
N GLU A 29 8.12 4.89 19.62
CA GLU A 29 6.69 4.63 19.75
C GLU A 29 6.27 3.38 18.96
N PHE A 30 6.82 3.17 17.76
CA PHE A 30 6.59 1.94 17.02
C PHE A 30 6.94 0.69 17.85
N LYS A 31 8.16 0.64 18.40
CA LYS A 31 8.64 -0.49 19.22
C LYS A 31 7.82 -0.69 20.50
N ARG A 32 7.22 0.38 21.03
CA ARG A 32 6.32 0.31 22.19
C ARG A 32 4.98 -0.35 21.82
N LYS A 33 4.46 -0.06 20.63
CA LYS A 33 3.14 -0.54 20.18
C LYS A 33 3.17 -1.87 19.44
N TYR A 34 4.28 -2.22 18.77
CA TYR A 34 4.34 -3.36 17.86
C TYR A 34 5.59 -4.23 18.05
N GLU A 35 5.44 -5.50 17.72
CA GLU A 35 6.50 -6.50 17.66
C GLU A 35 6.59 -7.04 16.24
N VAL A 36 7.75 -6.85 15.60
CA VAL A 36 8.00 -7.36 14.24
C VAL A 36 8.46 -8.81 14.34
N LEU A 37 7.89 -9.66 13.50
CA LEU A 37 8.18 -11.08 13.37
C LEU A 37 8.87 -11.32 12.02
N ASP A 38 8.47 -12.37 11.30
CA ASP A 38 9.10 -12.80 10.07
C ASP A 38 8.76 -11.90 8.87
N GLU A 39 9.66 -11.89 7.89
CA GLU A 39 9.40 -11.30 6.58
C GLU A 39 8.43 -12.20 5.80
N ILE A 40 7.35 -11.61 5.31
CA ILE A 40 6.31 -12.32 4.54
C ILE A 40 6.32 -11.94 3.06
N GLY A 41 7.06 -10.89 2.69
CA GLY A 41 7.17 -10.50 1.28
C GLY A 41 8.21 -9.41 1.04
N ARG A 42 8.80 -9.41 -0.16
CA ARG A 42 9.77 -8.41 -0.59
C ARG A 42 9.66 -8.17 -2.09
N GLY A 43 9.65 -6.91 -2.50
CA GLY A 43 9.60 -6.54 -3.91
C GLY A 43 9.84 -5.06 -4.18
N GLY A 44 9.41 -4.60 -5.35
CA GLY A 44 9.55 -3.20 -5.79
C GLY A 44 8.80 -2.16 -4.94
N PHE A 45 8.03 -2.62 -3.95
CA PHE A 45 7.20 -1.81 -3.07
C PHE A 45 7.75 -1.75 -1.64
N GLY A 46 8.87 -2.43 -1.35
CA GLY A 46 9.46 -2.50 -0.02
C GLY A 46 9.48 -3.93 0.51
N ILE A 47 9.56 -4.02 1.84
CA ILE A 47 9.60 -5.29 2.57
C ILE A 47 8.38 -5.32 3.49
N VAL A 48 7.63 -6.41 3.47
CA VAL A 48 6.47 -6.62 4.33
C VAL A 48 6.82 -7.66 5.38
N TYR A 49 6.58 -7.33 6.64
CA TYR A 49 6.77 -8.21 7.78
C TYR A 49 5.43 -8.56 8.41
N GLU A 50 5.33 -9.78 8.91
CA GLU A 50 4.37 -10.10 9.94
C GLU A 50 4.75 -9.36 11.23
N ALA A 51 3.75 -8.91 11.97
CA ALA A 51 3.93 -8.30 13.27
C ALA A 51 2.69 -8.51 14.15
N THR A 52 2.82 -8.21 15.44
CA THR A 52 1.69 -8.20 16.38
C THR A 52 1.65 -6.89 17.16
N THR A 53 0.47 -6.50 17.62
CA THR A 53 0.33 -5.42 18.60
C THR A 53 0.88 -5.87 19.96
N ARG A 54 1.59 -4.98 20.66
CA ARG A 54 2.04 -5.22 22.05
C ARG A 54 0.97 -4.85 23.07
N GLN A 55 0.06 -3.97 22.68
CA GLN A 55 -1.12 -3.57 23.44
C GLN A 55 -2.32 -4.18 22.72
N ASP A 56 -3.31 -4.70 23.45
CA ASP A 56 -4.50 -5.37 22.91
C ASP A 56 -4.28 -6.78 22.32
N GLY A 57 -4.05 -7.76 23.20
CA GLY A 57 -4.27 -9.18 22.89
C GLY A 57 -3.40 -9.81 21.80
N GLN A 58 -2.28 -9.17 21.41
CA GLN A 58 -1.39 -9.63 20.34
C GLN A 58 -2.10 -9.78 18.98
N GLN A 59 -2.86 -8.77 18.59
CA GLN A 59 -3.54 -8.78 17.30
C GLN A 59 -2.52 -8.84 16.15
N PRO A 60 -2.69 -9.74 15.16
CA PRO A 60 -1.85 -9.79 13.97
C PRO A 60 -1.99 -8.54 13.10
N VAL A 61 -0.85 -8.01 12.66
CA VAL A 61 -0.75 -6.86 11.73
C VAL A 61 0.33 -7.11 10.69
N ALA A 62 0.30 -6.34 9.60
CA ALA A 62 1.35 -6.34 8.59
C ALA A 62 2.11 -5.00 8.66
N VAL A 63 3.43 -5.05 8.57
CA VAL A 63 4.28 -3.85 8.57
C VAL A 63 5.06 -3.77 7.27
N LYS A 64 4.70 -2.80 6.42
CA LYS A 64 5.42 -2.50 5.18
C LYS A 64 6.51 -1.47 5.45
N PHE A 65 7.76 -1.85 5.25
CA PHE A 65 8.91 -0.95 5.29
C PHE A 65 9.25 -0.43 3.89
N VAL A 66 9.17 0.89 3.72
CA VAL A 66 9.51 1.59 2.47
C VAL A 66 10.69 2.51 2.73
N GLN A 67 11.82 2.25 2.07
CA GLN A 67 12.99 3.13 2.17
C GLN A 67 12.71 4.49 1.52
N HIS A 68 13.27 5.58 2.07
CA HIS A 68 13.07 6.94 1.55
C HIS A 68 13.32 7.04 0.03
N LYS A 69 14.39 6.41 -0.46
CA LYS A 69 14.75 6.39 -1.89
C LYS A 69 13.79 5.60 -2.79
N HIS A 70 12.92 4.76 -2.23
CA HIS A 70 11.95 3.95 -2.97
C HIS A 70 10.51 4.49 -2.85
N VAL A 71 10.30 5.59 -2.12
CA VAL A 71 8.99 6.26 -2.08
C VAL A 71 8.69 6.86 -3.46
N ARG A 72 7.65 6.33 -4.13
CA ARG A 72 7.28 6.72 -5.50
C ARG A 72 6.73 8.14 -5.59
N SER A 73 5.95 8.54 -4.61
CA SER A 73 5.32 9.86 -4.56
C SER A 73 5.24 10.33 -3.11
N TRP A 74 5.46 11.63 -2.93
CA TRP A 74 5.45 12.31 -1.65
C TRP A 74 4.27 13.28 -1.57
N THR A 75 3.72 13.45 -0.38
CA THR A 75 2.69 14.46 -0.10
C THR A 75 2.97 15.14 1.24
N MET A 76 2.46 16.35 1.40
CA MET A 76 2.56 17.13 2.63
C MET A 76 1.21 17.08 3.34
N THR A 77 1.13 16.42 4.48
CA THR A 77 -0.08 16.31 5.31
C THR A 77 0.24 16.81 6.71
N CYS A 78 -0.55 17.72 7.26
CA CYS A 78 -0.35 18.26 8.62
C CYS A 78 1.10 18.75 8.90
N ARG A 79 1.75 19.37 7.90
CA ARG A 79 3.16 19.82 7.94
C ARG A 79 4.21 18.70 8.00
N GLN A 80 3.81 17.47 7.72
CA GLN A 80 4.69 16.30 7.65
C GLN A 80 4.80 15.80 6.21
N LEU A 81 6.03 15.53 5.77
CA LEU A 81 6.30 14.99 4.43
C LEU A 81 6.22 13.46 4.47
N ILE A 82 5.14 12.89 3.95
CA ILE A 82 4.86 11.45 4.02
C ILE A 82 4.74 10.84 2.61
N PRO A 83 4.87 9.50 2.46
CA PRO A 83 4.51 8.83 1.22
C PRO A 83 3.05 9.10 0.87
N SER A 84 2.76 9.39 -0.40
CA SER A 84 1.37 9.52 -0.87
C SER A 84 0.55 8.26 -0.59
N GLU A 85 1.20 7.09 -0.53
CA GLU A 85 0.60 5.80 -0.14
C GLU A 85 -0.14 5.89 1.21
N VAL A 86 0.51 6.46 2.24
CA VAL A 86 -0.10 6.63 3.57
C VAL A 86 -1.38 7.46 3.48
N CYS A 87 -1.29 8.61 2.80
CA CYS A 87 -2.43 9.51 2.62
C CYS A 87 -3.58 8.87 1.83
N HIS A 88 -3.27 8.09 0.79
CA HIS A 88 -4.31 7.41 0.01
C HIS A 88 -4.97 6.27 0.78
N LEU A 89 -4.21 5.52 1.59
CA LEU A 89 -4.78 4.51 2.48
C LEU A 89 -5.70 5.13 3.53
N GLU A 90 -5.28 6.22 4.18
CA GLU A 90 -6.10 6.98 5.13
C GLU A 90 -7.38 7.51 4.47
N THR A 91 -7.27 8.03 3.24
CA THR A 91 -8.43 8.55 2.49
C THR A 91 -9.44 7.45 2.15
N CYS A 92 -8.97 6.22 1.89
CA CYS A 92 -9.82 5.09 1.49
C CYS A 92 -10.23 4.18 2.64
N GLU A 93 -10.06 4.58 3.91
CA GLU A 93 -10.40 3.75 5.07
C GLU A 93 -11.90 3.39 5.14
N ASP A 94 -12.79 4.24 4.59
CA ASP A 94 -14.23 4.01 4.52
C ASP A 94 -14.66 3.10 3.35
N ILE A 95 -13.71 2.61 2.53
CA ILE A 95 -13.99 1.80 1.34
C ILE A 95 -13.88 0.31 1.67
N PRO A 96 -14.98 -0.46 1.62
CA PRO A 96 -14.92 -1.91 1.76
C PRO A 96 -14.02 -2.54 0.69
N GLY A 97 -13.20 -3.49 1.13
CA GLY A 97 -12.23 -4.18 0.30
C GLY A 97 -10.92 -3.41 0.08
N VAL A 98 -10.69 -2.27 0.74
CA VAL A 98 -9.35 -1.69 0.88
C VAL A 98 -8.72 -2.19 2.18
N ILE A 99 -7.42 -2.51 2.15
CA ILE A 99 -6.68 -2.84 3.36
C ILE A 99 -6.63 -1.64 4.30
N LYS A 100 -7.00 -1.84 5.57
CA LYS A 100 -6.98 -0.78 6.57
C LYS A 100 -5.56 -0.47 7.02
N ILE A 101 -5.20 0.81 6.91
CA ILE A 101 -4.05 1.35 7.63
C ILE A 101 -4.42 1.52 9.10
N LEU A 102 -3.50 1.19 10.00
CA LEU A 102 -3.69 1.29 11.45
C LEU A 102 -2.82 2.39 12.05
N ASP A 103 -1.59 2.53 11.56
CA ASP A 103 -0.64 3.55 11.99
C ASP A 103 0.48 3.65 10.95
N TRP A 104 1.35 4.65 11.09
CA TRP A 104 2.60 4.73 10.35
C TRP A 104 3.68 5.42 11.17
N PHE A 105 4.93 5.08 10.90
CA PHE A 105 6.09 5.61 11.60
C PHE A 105 7.19 5.95 10.62
N ALA A 106 8.05 6.88 11.00
CA ALA A 106 9.19 7.30 10.22
C ALA A 106 10.50 7.07 10.99
N ASN A 107 11.56 6.80 10.25
CA ASN A 107 12.92 6.73 10.77
C ASN A 107 13.91 7.29 9.75
N SER A 108 15.20 7.29 10.11
CA SER A 108 16.26 7.79 9.22
C SER A 108 16.39 7.02 7.90
N LYS A 109 15.87 5.79 7.81
CA LYS A 109 15.94 4.93 6.62
C LYS A 109 14.68 4.97 5.75
N GLY A 110 13.52 5.24 6.32
CA GLY A 110 12.25 5.18 5.61
C GLY A 110 11.01 5.22 6.51
N PHE A 111 9.92 4.66 5.99
CA PHE A 111 8.61 4.58 6.63
C PHE A 111 8.26 3.14 6.97
N LEU A 112 7.57 2.96 8.10
CA LEU A 112 6.92 1.74 8.52
C LEU A 112 5.41 1.99 8.46
N ILE A 113 4.71 1.35 7.54
CA ILE A 113 3.26 1.48 7.36
C ILE A 113 2.62 0.25 7.99
N VAL A 114 1.81 0.44 9.03
CA VAL A 114 1.15 -0.63 9.78
C VAL A 114 -0.26 -0.80 9.24
N MET A 115 -0.62 -2.02 8.88
CA MET A 115 -1.90 -2.37 8.26
C MET A 115 -2.54 -3.55 8.99
N GLU A 116 -3.86 -3.70 8.85
CA GLU A 116 -4.53 -4.92 9.28
C GLU A 116 -3.92 -6.15 8.57
N ARG A 117 -3.94 -7.31 9.23
CA ARG A 117 -3.57 -8.59 8.62
C ARG A 117 -4.73 -9.57 8.78
N PRO A 118 -5.50 -9.85 7.71
CA PRO A 118 -6.59 -10.81 7.78
C PRO A 118 -6.09 -12.19 8.23
N ALA A 119 -6.89 -12.90 9.02
CA ALA A 119 -6.58 -14.28 9.40
C ALA A 119 -6.84 -15.23 8.23
N ASN A 120 -6.03 -16.29 8.11
CA ASN A 120 -6.12 -17.30 7.06
C ASN A 120 -6.26 -16.67 5.65
N CYS A 121 -5.30 -15.83 5.28
CA CYS A 121 -5.30 -15.15 3.99
C CYS A 121 -4.08 -15.51 3.15
N MET A 122 -4.22 -15.30 1.85
CA MET A 122 -3.19 -15.48 0.84
C MET A 122 -3.44 -14.46 -0.27
N ASP A 123 -2.40 -13.99 -0.98
CA ASP A 123 -2.65 -13.23 -2.20
C ASP A 123 -3.21 -14.14 -3.31
N LEU A 124 -3.90 -13.53 -4.27
CA LEU A 124 -4.60 -14.26 -5.32
C LEU A 124 -3.64 -15.00 -6.25
N PHE A 125 -2.40 -14.50 -6.41
CA PHE A 125 -1.39 -15.13 -7.26
C PHE A 125 -0.96 -16.47 -6.64
N ASP A 126 -0.63 -16.47 -5.35
CA ASP A 126 -0.28 -17.69 -4.61
C ASP A 126 -1.48 -18.65 -4.54
N MET A 127 -2.70 -18.14 -4.35
CA MET A 127 -3.91 -18.98 -4.36
C MET A 127 -4.04 -19.80 -5.64
N VAL A 128 -3.93 -19.14 -6.80
CA VAL A 128 -4.04 -19.80 -8.11
C VAL A 128 -2.86 -20.73 -8.35
N SER A 129 -1.67 -20.35 -7.88
CA SER A 129 -0.46 -21.17 -8.02
C SER A 129 -0.53 -22.47 -7.20
N VAL A 130 -1.08 -22.42 -5.99
CA VAL A 130 -1.18 -23.57 -5.07
C VAL A 130 -2.39 -24.45 -5.37
N HIS A 131 -3.56 -23.84 -5.63
CA HIS A 131 -4.82 -24.56 -5.76
C HIS A 131 -5.28 -24.77 -7.22
N GLY A 132 -4.56 -24.19 -8.18
CA GLY A 132 -4.92 -24.20 -9.59
C GLY A 132 -5.95 -23.12 -9.95
N PRO A 133 -6.46 -23.14 -11.20
CA PRO A 133 -7.41 -22.14 -11.67
C PRO A 133 -8.67 -22.09 -10.83
N LEU A 134 -9.16 -20.87 -10.58
CA LEU A 134 -10.45 -20.67 -9.93
C LEU A 134 -11.58 -21.22 -10.80
N ASN A 135 -12.59 -21.82 -10.18
CA ASN A 135 -13.85 -22.06 -10.86
C ASN A 135 -14.56 -20.73 -11.14
N GLU A 136 -15.51 -20.76 -12.09
CA GLU A 136 -16.16 -19.55 -12.58
C GLU A 136 -16.94 -18.81 -11.48
N ASP A 137 -17.56 -19.53 -10.54
CA ASP A 137 -18.34 -18.93 -9.46
C ASP A 137 -17.44 -18.15 -8.48
N MET A 138 -16.31 -18.75 -8.08
CA MET A 138 -15.31 -18.09 -7.24
C MET A 138 -14.67 -16.91 -7.97
N GLY A 139 -14.32 -17.09 -9.25
CA GLY A 139 -13.79 -16.03 -10.10
C GLY A 139 -14.74 -14.83 -10.19
N LYS A 140 -16.04 -15.08 -10.45
CA LYS A 140 -17.09 -14.04 -10.45
C LYS A 140 -17.22 -13.36 -9.10
N PHE A 141 -17.18 -14.12 -8.01
CA PHE A 141 -17.31 -13.59 -6.66
C PHE A 141 -16.16 -12.64 -6.29
N ILE A 142 -14.92 -13.06 -6.52
CA ILE A 142 -13.72 -12.25 -6.30
C ILE A 142 -13.74 -11.01 -7.21
N PHE A 143 -13.98 -11.21 -8.52
CA PHE A 143 -13.94 -10.12 -9.49
C PHE A 143 -14.99 -9.04 -9.19
N LYS A 144 -16.20 -9.43 -8.78
CA LYS A 144 -17.26 -8.48 -8.38
C LYS A 144 -16.82 -7.61 -7.20
N GLN A 145 -16.14 -8.18 -6.20
CA GLN A 145 -15.62 -7.43 -5.06
C GLN A 145 -14.56 -6.42 -5.52
N VAL A 146 -13.59 -6.85 -6.33
CA VAL A 146 -12.53 -5.97 -6.87
C VAL A 146 -13.11 -4.78 -7.63
N ILE A 147 -14.05 -5.01 -8.55
CA ILE A 147 -14.70 -3.94 -9.31
C ILE A 147 -15.46 -2.98 -8.39
N THR A 148 -16.16 -3.51 -7.39
CA THR A 148 -16.91 -2.71 -6.42
C THR A 148 -15.98 -1.82 -5.60
N THR A 149 -14.87 -2.36 -5.09
CA THR A 149 -13.85 -1.61 -4.34
C THR A 149 -13.25 -0.50 -5.20
N VAL A 150 -12.82 -0.80 -6.41
CA VAL A 150 -12.19 0.18 -7.31
C VAL A 150 -13.18 1.27 -7.75
N PHE A 151 -14.42 0.89 -8.04
CA PHE A 151 -15.47 1.86 -8.34
C PHE A 151 -15.75 2.80 -7.16
N ASN A 152 -15.79 2.28 -5.93
CA ASN A 152 -16.01 3.08 -4.74
C ASN A 152 -14.83 4.03 -4.46
N MET A 153 -13.59 3.59 -4.65
CA MET A 153 -12.41 4.47 -4.55
C MET A 153 -12.50 5.65 -5.52
N TYR A 154 -12.87 5.38 -6.78
CA TYR A 154 -13.00 6.41 -7.79
C TYR A 154 -14.18 7.34 -7.50
N SER A 155 -15.37 6.79 -7.28
CA SER A 155 -16.61 7.57 -7.17
C SER A 155 -16.65 8.45 -5.91
N LYS A 156 -16.10 7.98 -4.79
CA LYS A 156 -16.09 8.74 -3.52
C LYS A 156 -14.89 9.68 -3.38
N HIS A 157 -13.71 9.26 -3.80
CA HIS A 157 -12.45 9.96 -3.49
C HIS A 157 -11.67 10.40 -4.73
N GLY A 158 -12.14 10.07 -5.93
CA GLY A 158 -11.42 10.38 -7.17
C GLY A 158 -10.08 9.63 -7.30
N LEU A 159 -9.87 8.55 -6.56
CA LEU A 159 -8.60 7.81 -6.52
C LEU A 159 -8.62 6.61 -7.47
N LEU A 160 -7.50 6.41 -8.17
CA LEU A 160 -7.24 5.24 -9.01
C LEU A 160 -6.03 4.49 -8.44
N HIS A 161 -6.18 3.18 -8.21
CA HIS A 161 -5.10 2.33 -7.67
C HIS A 161 -3.88 2.24 -8.60
N ARG A 162 -4.14 2.15 -9.91
CA ARG A 162 -3.16 2.05 -11.02
C ARG A 162 -2.25 0.81 -11.05
N ASP A 163 -2.30 -0.05 -10.04
CA ASP A 163 -1.55 -1.32 -10.02
C ASP A 163 -2.41 -2.48 -9.52
N ILE A 164 -3.54 -2.73 -10.19
CA ILE A 164 -4.42 -3.86 -9.85
C ILE A 164 -3.90 -5.11 -10.57
N LYS A 165 -3.51 -6.09 -9.78
CA LYS A 165 -3.02 -7.42 -10.19
C LYS A 165 -3.29 -8.40 -9.06
N ASP A 166 -3.24 -9.68 -9.37
CA ASP A 166 -3.43 -10.79 -8.42
C ASP A 166 -2.52 -10.71 -7.18
N GLU A 167 -1.25 -10.33 -7.35
CA GLU A 167 -0.31 -10.11 -6.23
C GLU A 167 -0.79 -9.03 -5.23
N ASN A 168 -1.64 -8.09 -5.67
CA ASN A 168 -2.15 -6.99 -4.83
C ASN A 168 -3.57 -7.26 -4.30
N LEU A 169 -4.06 -8.49 -4.38
CA LEU A 169 -5.37 -8.91 -3.89
C LEU A 169 -5.21 -9.97 -2.80
N ILE A 170 -5.39 -9.59 -1.55
CA ILE A 170 -5.38 -10.51 -0.41
C ILE A 170 -6.78 -11.11 -0.26
N VAL A 171 -6.87 -12.43 -0.29
CA VAL A 171 -8.14 -13.16 -0.16
C VAL A 171 -8.17 -13.91 1.16
N ASN A 172 -9.27 -13.78 1.89
CA ASN A 172 -9.55 -14.62 3.04
C ASN A 172 -9.99 -16.02 2.56
N MET A 173 -9.24 -17.06 2.91
CA MET A 173 -9.46 -18.42 2.42
C MET A 173 -10.76 -19.06 2.96
N ASN A 174 -11.32 -18.53 4.05
CA ASN A 174 -12.57 -19.04 4.62
C ASN A 174 -13.80 -18.35 4.03
N THR A 175 -13.73 -17.03 3.79
CA THR A 175 -14.89 -16.22 3.40
C THR A 175 -14.89 -15.82 1.92
N GLY A 176 -13.73 -15.90 1.25
CA GLY A 176 -13.54 -15.37 -0.10
C GLY A 176 -13.53 -13.83 -0.16
N GLU A 177 -13.51 -13.15 0.99
CA GLU A 177 -13.44 -11.69 1.05
C GLU A 177 -12.09 -11.20 0.52
N VAL A 178 -12.13 -10.16 -0.33
CA VAL A 178 -10.95 -9.60 -0.99
C VAL A 178 -10.58 -8.26 -0.37
N LYS A 179 -9.28 -8.06 -0.13
CA LYS A 179 -8.69 -6.77 0.22
C LYS A 179 -7.60 -6.37 -0.78
N LEU A 180 -7.79 -5.22 -1.39
CA LEU A 180 -6.82 -4.54 -2.23
C LEU A 180 -5.73 -3.93 -1.36
N VAL A 181 -4.48 -4.24 -1.70
CA VAL A 181 -3.28 -3.73 -1.03
C VAL A 181 -2.40 -2.95 -2.00
N ASP A 182 -1.38 -2.29 -1.46
CA ASP A 182 -0.32 -1.58 -2.19
C ASP A 182 -0.73 -0.31 -2.94
N PHE A 183 -0.87 0.76 -2.18
CA PHE A 183 -1.30 2.06 -2.70
C PHE A 183 -0.13 2.93 -3.16
N GLY A 184 1.07 2.36 -3.31
CA GLY A 184 2.28 3.06 -3.72
C GLY A 184 2.18 3.67 -5.13
N ALA A 185 1.36 3.07 -6.00
CA ALA A 185 1.05 3.59 -7.33
C ALA A 185 -0.23 4.43 -7.37
N THR A 186 -1.02 4.52 -6.30
CA THR A 186 -2.33 5.20 -6.32
C THR A 186 -2.18 6.69 -6.63
N ALA A 187 -3.13 7.26 -7.37
CA ALA A 187 -3.18 8.69 -7.66
C ALA A 187 -4.61 9.18 -7.92
N TYR A 188 -4.84 10.47 -7.71
CA TYR A 188 -6.08 11.13 -8.13
C TYR A 188 -6.26 11.07 -9.66
N ALA A 189 -7.48 10.79 -10.11
CA ALA A 189 -7.83 10.62 -11.52
C ALA A 189 -7.46 11.85 -12.38
N GLU A 190 -7.63 13.05 -11.84
CA GLU A 190 -7.25 14.30 -12.50
C GLU A 190 -5.76 14.36 -12.86
N LYS A 191 -4.90 13.83 -11.98
CA LYS A 191 -3.45 13.74 -12.18
C LYS A 191 -3.05 12.55 -13.07
N ALA A 192 -3.91 11.53 -13.18
CA ALA A 192 -3.67 10.32 -13.98
C ALA A 192 -3.83 10.55 -15.51
N THR A 193 -4.30 11.73 -15.93
CA THR A 193 -4.44 12.11 -17.35
C THR A 193 -3.10 12.46 -18.03
N LYS A 194 -2.00 12.66 -17.28
CA LYS A 194 -0.68 12.97 -17.84
C LYS A 194 0.29 11.79 -17.73
N LYS A 195 0.57 11.19 -18.90
CA LYS A 195 1.74 10.34 -19.27
C LYS A 195 2.53 9.72 -18.11
N GLU A 196 2.12 8.55 -17.65
CA GLU A 196 3.00 7.44 -17.19
C GLU A 196 2.10 6.32 -16.64
N PHE A 197 1.93 5.26 -17.44
CA PHE A 197 1.33 4.01 -16.95
C PHE A 197 2.38 3.29 -16.09
N GLN A 198 2.01 2.92 -14.86
CA GLN A 198 2.90 2.29 -13.89
C GLN A 198 2.47 0.86 -13.52
N GLY A 199 1.48 0.31 -14.24
CA GLY A 199 0.98 -1.05 -14.03
C GLY A 199 1.74 -2.10 -14.86
N LEU A 200 1.35 -3.37 -14.69
CA LEU A 200 1.93 -4.49 -15.42
C LEU A 200 1.72 -4.35 -16.95
N HIS A 201 2.82 -4.44 -17.72
CA HIS A 201 2.81 -4.21 -19.18
C HIS A 201 1.88 -5.17 -19.96
N SER A 202 1.60 -6.36 -19.42
CA SER A 202 0.70 -7.35 -20.04
C SER A 202 -0.79 -6.99 -19.95
N VAL A 203 -1.16 -6.04 -19.09
CA VAL A 203 -2.57 -5.60 -18.90
C VAL A 203 -2.82 -4.24 -19.58
N ILE A 204 -1.89 -3.80 -20.42
CA ILE A 204 -2.05 -2.55 -21.19
C ILE A 204 -3.20 -2.72 -22.18
N LEU A 205 -4.21 -1.84 -22.08
CA LEU A 205 -5.26 -1.72 -23.10
C LEU A 205 -4.62 -1.52 -24.48
N PRO A 206 -5.07 -2.19 -25.55
CA PRO A 206 -4.47 -2.10 -26.88
C PRO A 206 -4.31 -0.66 -27.39
N SER A 207 -5.19 0.26 -26.97
CA SER A 207 -5.15 1.69 -27.29
C SER A 207 -3.95 2.45 -26.70
N ARG A 208 -3.16 1.84 -25.81
CA ARG A 208 -1.96 2.43 -25.18
C ARG A 208 -0.65 1.74 -25.60
N MET A 209 -0.72 0.68 -26.39
CA MET A 209 0.46 0.17 -27.09
C MET A 209 0.68 1.05 -28.32
N VAL A 210 1.48 2.11 -28.16
CA VAL A 210 2.01 2.86 -29.32
C VAL A 210 3.20 2.06 -29.85
N PRO A 211 3.31 1.81 -31.17
CA PRO A 211 4.43 1.08 -31.76
C PRO A 211 5.79 1.73 -31.49
#